data_AF-A0A8H7YGS6-F1
#
_entry.id   AF-A0A8H7YGS6-F1
#
_cell.length_a   1.000
_cell.length_b   1.000
_cell.length_c   1.000
_cell.angle_alpha   90.00
_cell.angle_beta   90.00
_cell.angle_gamma   90.00
#
_symmetry.space_group_name_H-M   'P 1'
#
loop_
_entity.id
_entity.type
_entity.pdbx_description
1 polymer ?
#
loop_
_entity_poly.entity_id
_entity_poly.type
_entity_poly.pdbx_seq_one_letter_code
_entity_poly.pdbx_strand_id
1 'polypeptide(L)'
;MSDLALAAPASTTAQPRQHENEDEAEEKPNLNQQSAIPLAEAHKAHIHLPRVTIKYCTQCKWLLRAAYFAQELLSTFSTALGEVSLVPATGGVFVVSVLHQSIVDFTDAETVIWDRKMEGGFPETKQLKSLVRNIVDPSRDLGHVDRALARKKGGGKAEGAVDTEMAMAAVVQTQAQAGSATATTATTATNICKDCE
;
A
#
# COMPACT_ATOMS: atom_id res chain seq x y z
N MET A 1 41.26 -89.00 4.79
CA MET A 1 42.45 -88.22 5.18
C MET A 1 41.92 -87.13 6.09
N SER A 2 41.54 -87.48 7.32
CA SER A 2 42.44 -87.55 8.49
C SER A 2 42.69 -86.13 8.97
N ASP A 3 41.91 -85.70 9.97
CA ASP A 3 42.35 -85.51 11.37
C ASP A 3 42.55 -83.99 11.59
N LEU A 4 42.23 -83.32 12.70
CA LEU A 4 42.05 -83.73 14.09
C LEU A 4 41.25 -82.63 14.83
N ALA A 5 40.63 -83.01 15.94
CA ALA A 5 39.72 -82.26 16.80
C ALA A 5 40.35 -81.14 17.66
N LEU A 6 39.50 -80.26 18.23
CA LEU A 6 39.23 -79.99 19.68
C LEU A 6 38.66 -78.56 19.81
N ALA A 7 37.46 -78.29 20.31
CA ALA A 7 37.04 -78.50 21.70
C ALA A 7 35.50 -78.37 21.88
N ALA A 8 34.99 -79.07 22.88
CA ALA A 8 33.66 -78.94 23.51
C ALA A 8 33.87 -78.35 24.94
N PRO A 9 32.85 -77.99 25.78
CA PRO A 9 31.60 -78.73 26.01
C PRO A 9 30.31 -77.89 26.16
N ALA A 10 29.19 -78.62 26.14
CA ALA A 10 27.85 -78.17 26.50
C ALA A 10 27.67 -78.02 28.02
N SER A 11 26.76 -77.14 28.45
CA SER A 11 25.93 -77.36 29.64
C SER A 11 24.69 -76.45 29.65
N THR A 12 23.55 -77.14 29.64
CA THR A 12 22.19 -76.73 29.94
C THR A 12 22.04 -75.92 31.22
N THR A 13 21.28 -74.83 31.19
CA THR A 13 20.50 -74.36 32.34
C THR A 13 19.09 -73.97 31.88
N ALA A 14 18.12 -74.47 32.63
CA ALA A 14 16.69 -74.48 32.38
C ALA A 14 16.02 -73.09 32.48
N GLN A 15 14.91 -72.94 31.75
CA GLN A 15 13.89 -71.90 31.98
C GLN A 15 13.21 -72.08 33.35
N PRO A 16 12.54 -71.04 33.86
CA PRO A 16 11.09 -71.17 33.86
C PRO A 16 10.36 -69.95 33.30
N ARG A 17 9.24 -70.26 32.65
CA ARG A 17 8.18 -69.34 32.25
C ARG A 17 7.55 -68.69 33.49
N GLN A 18 7.30 -67.39 33.41
CA GLN A 18 6.08 -66.81 33.98
C GLN A 18 5.40 -66.00 32.88
N HIS A 19 4.18 -66.44 32.58
CA HIS A 19 3.13 -65.66 31.95
C HIS A 19 2.81 -64.47 32.85
N GLU A 20 2.56 -63.29 32.28
CA GLU A 20 1.44 -62.43 32.65
C GLU A 20 1.22 -61.38 31.54
N ASN A 21 -0.04 -61.29 31.13
CA ASN A 21 -0.58 -60.45 30.07
C ASN A 21 -0.81 -59.00 30.56
N GLU A 22 -1.19 -58.14 29.60
CA GLU A 22 -1.92 -56.85 29.77
C GLU A 22 -1.04 -55.66 30.21
N ASP A 23 -1.00 -54.50 29.54
CA ASP A 23 -1.95 -53.79 28.67
C ASP A 23 -1.18 -52.98 27.60
N GLU A 24 -1.64 -53.00 26.35
CA GLU A 24 -1.20 -52.02 25.34
C GLU A 24 -1.83 -50.66 25.66
N ALA A 25 -1.05 -49.76 26.26
CA ALA A 25 -1.41 -48.36 26.36
C ALA A 25 -1.26 -47.71 24.98
N GLU A 26 -2.40 -47.50 24.32
CA GLU A 26 -2.57 -46.71 23.10
C GLU A 26 -2.11 -45.26 23.36
N GLU A 27 -0.83 -44.96 23.10
CA GLU A 27 -0.27 -43.61 23.19
C GLU A 27 -0.72 -42.79 21.98
N LYS A 28 -1.82 -42.05 22.14
CA LYS A 28 -2.28 -41.05 21.17
C LYS A 28 -1.20 -39.97 21.01
N PRO A 29 -0.68 -39.69 19.81
CA PRO A 29 0.28 -38.61 19.64
C PRO A 29 -0.41 -37.27 19.94
N ASN A 30 0.15 -36.55 20.92
CA ASN A 30 -0.28 -35.24 21.36
C ASN A 30 -0.16 -34.23 20.21
N LEU A 31 -1.28 -33.95 19.53
CA LEU A 31 -1.38 -32.92 18.50
C LEU A 31 -1.54 -31.54 19.13
N ASN A 32 -0.60 -31.11 19.98
CA ASN A 32 -0.58 -29.74 20.48
C ASN A 32 0.84 -29.27 20.78
N GLN A 33 1.68 -29.26 19.75
CA GLN A 33 2.94 -28.54 19.79
C GLN A 33 3.04 -27.60 18.59
N GLN A 34 2.06 -26.69 18.47
CA GLN A 34 2.33 -25.40 17.83
C GLN A 34 3.18 -24.56 18.77
N SER A 35 4.48 -24.84 18.79
CA SER A 35 5.48 -23.88 19.26
C SER A 35 5.37 -22.62 18.41
N ALA A 36 4.92 -21.53 19.03
CA ALA A 36 4.82 -20.22 18.40
C ALA A 36 6.14 -19.88 17.68
N ILE A 37 6.07 -19.68 16.37
CA ILE A 37 7.19 -19.15 15.59
C ILE A 37 7.47 -17.75 16.14
N PRO A 38 8.70 -17.44 16.61
CA PRO A 38 9.03 -16.09 17.03
C PRO A 38 8.90 -15.15 15.82
N LEU A 39 7.94 -14.22 15.88
CA LEU A 39 7.67 -13.21 14.84
C LEU A 39 8.88 -12.29 14.55
N ALA A 40 9.96 -12.42 15.33
CA ALA A 40 11.13 -11.55 15.31
C ALA A 40 12.25 -12.02 14.35
N GLU A 41 12.31 -13.30 13.97
CA GLU A 41 13.42 -13.82 13.15
C GLU A 41 13.05 -13.89 11.66
N ALA A 42 13.32 -12.79 10.96
CA ALA A 42 13.70 -12.75 9.54
C ALA A 42 12.70 -13.27 8.47
N HIS A 43 11.52 -12.64 8.37
CA HIS A 43 11.07 -12.32 7.01
C HIS A 43 11.94 -11.17 6.52
N LYS A 44 13.02 -11.47 5.79
CA LYS A 44 13.67 -10.45 4.95
C LYS A 44 12.61 -10.04 3.92
N ALA A 45 11.87 -8.98 4.24
CA ALA A 45 10.79 -8.50 3.39
C ALA A 45 11.42 -8.11 2.05
N HIS A 46 11.15 -8.90 1.01
CA HIS A 46 11.49 -8.53 -0.34
C HIS A 46 10.59 -7.35 -0.72
N ILE A 47 11.14 -6.14 -0.63
CA ILE A 47 10.47 -4.93 -1.08
C ILE A 47 10.61 -4.88 -2.60
N HIS A 48 9.48 -4.84 -3.30
CA HIS A 48 9.48 -4.66 -4.75
C HIS A 48 9.54 -3.17 -5.06
N LEU A 49 10.68 -2.73 -5.60
CA LEU A 49 10.83 -1.36 -6.08
C LEU A 49 10.24 -1.22 -7.49
N PRO A 50 9.67 -0.06 -7.83
CA PRO A 50 9.41 1.10 -6.97
C PRO A 50 8.24 0.85 -6.01
N ARG A 51 8.42 1.24 -4.74
CA ARG A 51 7.39 1.11 -3.69
C ARG A 51 6.79 2.47 -3.38
N VAL A 52 5.46 2.59 -3.50
CA VAL A 52 4.74 3.78 -3.01
C VAL A 52 4.23 3.52 -1.60
N THR A 53 4.44 4.46 -0.68
CA THR A 53 3.91 4.39 0.68
C THR A 53 2.93 5.53 0.91
N ILE A 54 1.70 5.21 1.33
CA ILE A 54 0.68 6.18 1.73
C ILE A 54 0.49 6.06 3.24
N LYS A 55 1.04 7.02 3.98
CA LYS A 55 0.89 7.11 5.43
C LYS A 55 -0.34 7.96 5.76
N TYR A 56 -1.31 7.38 6.47
CA TYR A 56 -2.61 8.03 6.68
C TYR A 56 -3.06 8.01 8.14
N CYS A 57 -3.74 9.08 8.53
CA CYS A 57 -4.38 9.20 9.84
C CYS A 57 -5.59 8.24 9.95
N THR A 58 -5.52 7.33 10.91
CA THR A 58 -6.60 6.38 11.22
C THR A 58 -7.79 7.05 11.93
N GLN A 59 -7.51 7.97 12.86
CA GLN A 59 -8.54 8.72 13.62
C GLN A 59 -9.39 9.60 12.70
N CYS A 60 -8.77 10.15 11.66
CA CYS A 60 -9.40 10.99 10.66
C CYS A 60 -10.25 10.21 9.64
N LYS A 61 -10.34 8.88 9.76
CA LYS A 61 -11.05 7.98 8.85
C LYS A 61 -10.57 8.08 7.39
N TRP A 62 -9.28 8.35 7.16
CA TRP A 62 -8.74 8.52 5.81
C TRP A 62 -8.34 7.23 5.09
N LEU A 63 -8.58 6.06 5.69
CA LEU A 63 -8.30 4.76 5.07
C LEU A 63 -8.92 4.67 3.66
N LEU A 64 -10.19 5.03 3.51
CA LEU A 64 -10.89 4.91 2.22
C LEU A 64 -10.25 5.81 1.15
N ARG A 65 -9.82 7.01 1.52
CA ARG A 65 -9.12 7.92 0.61
C ARG A 65 -7.73 7.39 0.26
N ALA A 66 -6.99 6.86 1.22
CA ALA A 66 -5.69 6.24 0.98
C ALA A 66 -5.80 5.02 0.05
N ALA A 67 -6.79 4.15 0.29
CA ALA A 67 -7.08 2.99 -0.53
C ALA A 67 -7.49 3.37 -1.97
N TYR A 68 -8.30 4.42 -2.12
CA TYR A 68 -8.65 4.96 -3.43
C TYR A 68 -7.40 5.38 -4.23
N PHE A 69 -6.50 6.15 -3.63
CA PHE A 69 -5.25 6.52 -4.32
C PHE A 69 -4.37 5.32 -4.64
N ALA A 70 -4.30 4.33 -3.74
CA ALA A 70 -3.56 3.10 -4.02
C ALA A 70 -4.12 2.36 -5.25
N GLN A 71 -5.44 2.24 -5.35
CA GLN A 71 -6.11 1.62 -6.51
C GLN A 71 -5.86 2.41 -7.80
N GLU A 72 -5.94 3.75 -7.74
CA GLU A 72 -5.66 4.63 -8.88
C GLU A 72 -4.22 4.48 -9.39
N LEU A 73 -3.25 4.32 -8.48
CA LEU A 73 -1.84 4.11 -8.83
C LEU A 73 -1.61 2.72 -9.42
N LEU A 74 -2.09 1.67 -8.76
CA LEU A 74 -1.94 0.28 -9.23
C LEU A 74 -2.61 0.05 -10.58
N SER A 75 -3.79 0.63 -10.81
CA SER A 75 -4.48 0.54 -12.11
C SER A 75 -3.76 1.31 -13.22
N THR A 76 -3.11 2.42 -12.90
CA THR A 76 -2.41 3.25 -13.89
C THR A 76 -1.05 2.66 -14.27
N PHE A 77 -0.27 2.27 -13.27
CA PHE A 77 1.12 1.83 -13.47
C PHE A 77 1.26 0.32 -13.63
N SER A 78 0.27 -0.47 -13.19
CA SER A 78 0.27 -1.93 -13.27
C SER A 78 1.61 -2.50 -12.79
N THR A 79 2.32 -3.25 -13.63
CA THR A 79 3.61 -3.89 -13.32
C THR A 79 4.80 -2.95 -13.21
N ALA A 80 4.66 -1.66 -13.53
CA ALA A 80 5.72 -0.68 -13.36
C ALA A 80 5.93 -0.27 -11.88
N LEU A 81 4.94 -0.51 -11.02
CA LEU A 81 5.10 -0.40 -9.58
C LEU A 81 5.32 -1.78 -8.99
N GLY A 82 6.25 -1.89 -8.05
CA GLY A 82 6.47 -3.13 -7.32
C GLY A 82 5.37 -3.35 -6.28
N GLU A 83 5.08 -2.34 -5.47
CA GLU A 83 4.02 -2.41 -4.47
C GLU A 83 3.48 -1.03 -4.06
N VAL A 84 2.28 -1.00 -3.49
CA VAL A 84 1.72 0.16 -2.79
C VAL A 84 1.36 -0.23 -1.36
N SER A 85 1.96 0.46 -0.40
CA SER A 85 1.80 0.20 1.03
C SER A 85 0.90 1.25 1.68
N LEU A 86 -0.08 0.80 2.46
CA LEU A 86 -0.91 1.66 3.31
C LEU A 86 -0.41 1.56 4.75
N VAL A 87 0.09 2.67 5.29
CA VAL A 87 0.68 2.71 6.64
C VAL A 87 -0.23 3.50 7.59
N PRO A 88 -0.87 2.85 8.58
CA PRO A 88 -1.69 3.54 9.55
C PRO A 88 -0.83 4.42 10.46
N ALA A 89 -1.32 5.62 10.76
CA ALA A 89 -0.69 6.59 11.64
C ALA A 89 -1.74 7.45 12.35
N THR A 90 -1.28 8.42 13.14
CA THR A 90 -2.11 9.38 13.89
C THR A 90 -1.65 10.82 13.61
N GLY A 91 -2.35 11.83 14.17
CA GLY A 91 -1.91 13.22 14.11
C GLY A 91 -2.16 13.93 12.78
N GLY A 92 -3.27 13.62 12.11
CA GLY A 92 -3.67 14.30 10.86
C GLY A 92 -2.68 14.10 9.71
N VAL A 93 -1.86 13.06 9.73
CA VAL A 93 -0.87 12.80 8.67
C VAL A 93 -1.53 12.24 7.42
N PHE A 94 -1.15 12.80 6.27
CA PHE A 94 -1.40 12.20 4.98
C PHE A 94 -0.20 12.51 4.09
N VAL A 95 0.72 11.54 4.00
CA VAL A 95 1.99 11.68 3.27
C VAL A 95 2.10 10.55 2.27
N VAL A 96 2.51 10.88 1.06
CA VAL A 96 2.80 9.90 0.01
C VAL A 96 4.29 10.01 -0.33
N SER A 97 5.00 8.89 -0.23
CA SER A 97 6.41 8.77 -0.60
C SER A 97 6.63 7.62 -1.58
N VAL A 98 7.71 7.71 -2.34
CA VAL A 98 8.16 6.69 -3.28
C VAL A 98 9.58 6.29 -2.91
N LEU A 99 9.75 5.02 -2.56
CA LEU A 99 11.05 4.39 -2.47
C LEU A 99 11.43 3.87 -3.86
N HIS A 100 12.54 4.35 -4.39
CA HIS A 100 13.06 3.98 -5.71
C HIS A 100 14.58 3.87 -5.68
N GLN A 101 15.15 3.23 -6.70
CA GLN A 101 16.60 3.19 -6.86
C GLN A 101 17.11 4.55 -7.39
N SER A 102 18.17 5.07 -6.79
CA SER A 102 18.86 6.29 -7.24
C SER A 102 19.69 5.99 -8.48
N ILE A 103 19.59 6.84 -9.51
CA ILE A 103 20.38 6.74 -10.74
C ILE A 103 21.83 7.22 -10.56
N VAL A 104 22.12 7.96 -9.49
CA VAL A 104 23.44 8.58 -9.27
C VAL A 104 24.33 7.67 -8.43
N ASP A 105 23.79 7.14 -7.34
CA ASP A 105 24.56 6.42 -6.32
C ASP A 105 24.19 4.92 -6.26
N PHE A 106 23.25 4.45 -7.09
CA PHE A 106 22.72 3.07 -7.10
C PHE A 106 22.15 2.58 -5.76
N THR A 107 21.87 3.49 -4.83
CA THR A 107 21.26 3.23 -3.51
C THR A 107 19.75 3.44 -3.53
N ASP A 108 19.06 2.88 -2.53
CA ASP A 108 17.63 3.13 -2.35
C ASP A 108 17.41 4.54 -1.79
N ALA A 109 16.57 5.32 -2.47
CA ALA A 109 16.20 6.69 -2.11
C ALA A 109 14.69 6.78 -1.89
N GLU A 110 14.29 7.42 -0.79
CA GLU A 110 12.89 7.73 -0.50
C GLU A 110 12.60 9.21 -0.83
N THR A 111 11.67 9.43 -1.75
CA THR A 111 11.25 10.77 -2.17
C THR A 111 9.80 11.00 -1.72
N VAL A 112 9.55 12.05 -0.94
CA VAL A 112 8.19 12.47 -0.59
C VAL A 112 7.58 13.22 -1.77
N ILE A 113 6.48 12.71 -2.31
CA ILE A 113 5.78 13.32 -3.44
C ILE A 113 4.58 14.17 -3.03
N TRP A 114 4.04 13.94 -1.84
CA TRP A 114 2.95 14.74 -1.31
C TRP A 114 2.98 14.74 0.21
N ASP A 115 2.83 15.91 0.81
CA ASP A 115 2.54 16.07 2.23
C ASP A 115 1.36 17.02 2.39
N ARG A 116 0.28 16.52 2.99
CA ARG A 116 -0.93 17.30 3.26
C ARG A 116 -0.66 18.59 4.04
N LYS A 117 0.29 18.59 4.97
CA LYS A 117 0.61 19.79 5.77
C LYS A 117 1.31 20.85 4.94
N MET A 118 2.18 20.43 4.02
CA MET A 118 2.93 21.32 3.13
C MET A 118 2.06 21.85 1.99
N GLU A 119 1.28 20.97 1.38
CA GLU A 119 0.48 21.26 0.19
C GLU A 119 -0.95 21.76 0.49
N GLY A 120 -1.33 21.83 1.78
CA GLY A 120 -2.61 22.38 2.21
C GLY A 120 -3.84 21.54 1.83
N GLY A 121 -3.70 20.23 1.65
CA GLY A 121 -4.82 19.38 1.28
C GLY A 121 -4.44 17.98 0.78
N PHE A 122 -5.39 17.34 0.11
CA PHE A 122 -5.19 16.06 -0.56
C PHE A 122 -4.81 16.28 -2.03
N PRO A 123 -4.00 15.39 -2.61
CA PRO A 123 -3.63 15.52 -4.01
C PRO A 123 -4.83 15.27 -4.92
N GLU A 124 -4.92 15.98 -6.04
CA GLU A 124 -5.80 15.57 -7.13
C GLU A 124 -5.25 14.27 -7.76
N THR A 125 -6.13 13.33 -8.13
CA THR A 125 -5.73 12.03 -8.72
C THR A 125 -4.79 12.19 -9.92
N LYS A 126 -5.07 13.19 -10.79
CA LYS A 126 -4.24 13.50 -11.96
C LYS A 126 -2.84 13.99 -11.56
N GLN A 127 -2.77 14.87 -10.58
CA GLN A 127 -1.52 15.41 -10.07
C GLN A 127 -0.68 14.30 -9.42
N LEU A 128 -1.29 13.46 -8.58
CA LEU A 128 -0.59 12.35 -7.94
C LEU A 128 0.02 11.39 -8.95
N LYS A 129 -0.76 10.98 -9.98
CA LYS A 129 -0.26 10.11 -11.05
C LYS A 129 0.92 10.75 -11.79
N SER A 130 0.82 12.03 -12.11
CA SER A 130 1.91 12.76 -12.78
C SER A 130 3.18 12.83 -11.93
N LEU A 131 3.06 13.09 -10.62
CA LEU A 131 4.18 13.13 -9.69
C LEU A 131 4.86 11.77 -9.55
N VAL A 132 4.09 10.69 -9.40
CA VAL A 132 4.64 9.31 -9.35
C VAL A 132 5.34 8.97 -10.67
N ARG A 133 4.71 9.28 -11.81
CA ARG A 133 5.30 9.02 -13.14
C ARG A 133 6.65 9.71 -13.29
N ASN A 134 6.79 10.96 -12.84
CA ASN A 134 8.05 11.69 -12.95
C ASN A 134 9.22 11.02 -12.21
N ILE A 135 8.94 10.14 -11.24
CA ILE A 135 9.95 9.39 -10.49
C ILE A 135 10.14 7.99 -11.07
N VAL A 136 9.04 7.28 -11.34
CA VAL A 136 9.04 5.86 -11.70
C VAL A 136 9.35 5.63 -13.18
N ASP A 137 8.75 6.42 -14.07
CA ASP A 137 8.90 6.27 -15.51
C ASP A 137 8.72 7.63 -16.20
N PRO A 138 9.78 8.47 -16.20
CA PRO A 138 9.71 9.83 -16.75
C PRO A 138 9.38 9.86 -18.24
N SER A 139 9.70 8.79 -18.97
CA SER A 139 9.45 8.65 -20.41
C SER A 139 7.99 8.36 -20.77
N ARG A 140 7.17 7.92 -19.80
CA ARG A 140 5.79 7.51 -20.06
C ARG A 140 4.83 8.69 -20.15
N ASP A 141 4.12 8.74 -21.27
CA ASP A 141 2.98 9.64 -21.46
C ASP A 141 1.72 9.07 -20.79
N LEU A 142 1.11 9.85 -19.88
CA LEU A 142 -0.18 9.52 -19.24
C LEU A 142 -1.37 10.07 -20.05
N GLY A 143 -1.11 10.62 -21.25
CA GLY A 143 -2.10 11.05 -22.21
C GLY A 143 -2.98 12.18 -21.69
N HIS A 144 -4.23 11.86 -21.38
CA HIS A 144 -5.23 12.85 -20.92
C HIS A 144 -4.84 13.52 -19.59
N VAL A 145 -4.09 12.82 -18.75
CA VAL A 145 -3.61 13.37 -17.46
C VAL A 145 -2.62 14.51 -17.73
N ASP A 146 -1.62 14.28 -18.57
CA ASP A 146 -0.58 15.26 -18.85
C ASP A 146 -1.09 16.47 -19.62
N ARG A 147 -1.94 16.23 -20.63
CA ARG A 147 -2.58 17.32 -21.37
C ARG A 147 -3.45 18.19 -20.46
N ALA A 148 -4.23 17.58 -19.56
CA ALA A 148 -5.05 18.33 -18.61
C ALA A 148 -4.20 19.19 -17.65
N LEU A 149 -3.09 18.65 -17.16
CA LEU A 149 -2.17 19.39 -16.28
C LEU A 149 -1.44 20.51 -17.01
N ALA A 150 -1.03 20.29 -18.27
CA ALA A 150 -0.43 21.33 -19.10
C ALA A 150 -1.41 22.49 -19.38
N ARG A 151 -2.69 22.18 -19.67
CA ARG A 151 -3.75 23.19 -19.83
C ARG A 151 -4.02 23.96 -18.53
N LYS A 152 -4.03 23.28 -17.37
CA LYS A 152 -4.18 23.94 -16.05
C LYS A 152 -3.02 24.91 -15.76
N LYS A 153 -1.78 24.56 -16.15
CA LYS A 153 -0.60 25.43 -15.97
C LYS A 153 -0.56 26.60 -16.96
N GLY A 154 -1.04 26.41 -18.20
CA GLY A 154 -1.06 27.45 -19.24
C GLY A 154 -2.31 28.35 -19.26
N GLY A 155 -3.32 28.07 -18.45
CA GLY A 155 -4.63 28.75 -18.47
C GLY A 155 -4.74 30.04 -17.64
N GLY A 156 -3.64 30.53 -17.06
CA GLY A 156 -3.60 31.85 -16.42
C GLY A 156 -3.32 32.95 -17.44
N LYS A 157 -4.36 33.39 -18.15
CA LYS A 157 -4.43 34.35 -19.29
C LYS A 157 -4.37 33.72 -20.68
N ALA A 158 -5.55 33.45 -21.23
CA ALA A 158 -5.89 33.73 -22.62
C ALA A 158 -7.41 33.90 -22.71
N GLU A 159 -7.85 35.14 -22.90
CA GLU A 159 -9.18 35.45 -23.39
C GLU A 159 -9.26 35.08 -24.88
N GLY A 160 -10.29 34.31 -25.26
CA GLY A 160 -10.97 34.43 -26.55
C GLY A 160 -10.63 33.45 -27.70
N ALA A 161 -11.72 32.96 -28.32
CA ALA A 161 -11.89 32.60 -29.74
C ALA A 161 -11.32 31.25 -30.25
N VAL A 162 -12.00 30.40 -31.04
CA VAL A 162 -13.38 30.24 -31.58
C VAL A 162 -13.46 28.76 -32.00
N ASP A 163 -14.61 28.09 -31.88
CA ASP A 163 -15.02 27.11 -32.89
C ASP A 163 -16.55 27.13 -33.01
N THR A 164 -16.99 27.42 -34.23
CA THR A 164 -18.38 27.50 -34.69
C THR A 164 -18.91 26.10 -34.98
N GLU A 165 -20.05 25.71 -34.41
CA GLU A 165 -20.99 24.87 -35.14
C GLU A 165 -22.44 25.14 -34.74
N MET A 166 -23.29 25.01 -35.75
CA MET A 166 -24.62 25.56 -35.92
C MET A 166 -25.70 24.57 -35.44
N ALA A 167 -26.62 25.01 -34.59
CA ALA A 167 -27.91 24.34 -34.40
C ALA A 167 -29.00 25.37 -34.10
N MET A 168 -29.98 25.48 -35.00
CA MET A 168 -31.22 26.24 -34.81
C MET A 168 -32.15 25.50 -33.84
N ALA A 169 -32.70 26.20 -32.85
CA ALA A 169 -34.12 26.13 -32.48
C ALA A 169 -34.47 27.14 -31.36
N ALA A 170 -35.42 28.01 -31.69
CA ALA A 170 -36.55 28.47 -30.87
C ALA A 170 -36.37 29.30 -29.57
N VAL A 171 -36.90 30.53 -29.66
CA VAL A 171 -37.92 31.13 -28.76
C VAL A 171 -37.48 31.74 -27.42
N VAL A 172 -37.49 33.08 -27.39
CA VAL A 172 -38.17 34.01 -26.45
C VAL A 172 -38.12 33.69 -24.95
N GLN A 173 -37.52 34.57 -24.12
CA GLN A 173 -38.21 35.57 -23.27
C GLN A 173 -37.24 36.32 -22.33
N THR A 174 -37.78 37.37 -21.70
CA THR A 174 -37.20 38.61 -21.17
C THR A 174 -36.99 38.59 -19.63
N GLN A 175 -36.30 39.64 -19.11
CA GLN A 175 -36.29 40.19 -17.72
C GLN A 175 -35.12 39.70 -16.82
N ALA A 176 -34.18 40.54 -16.35
CA ALA A 176 -34.22 41.71 -15.44
C ALA A 176 -34.42 41.35 -13.95
N GLN A 177 -33.37 41.51 -13.10
CA GLN A 177 -33.35 42.30 -11.84
C GLN A 177 -32.16 41.97 -10.90
N ALA A 178 -31.87 42.96 -10.06
CA ALA A 178 -30.74 43.15 -9.16
C ALA A 178 -30.98 42.64 -7.71
N GLY A 179 -29.90 42.64 -6.89
CA GLY A 179 -29.90 42.54 -5.41
C GLY A 179 -28.77 41.61 -4.92
N SER A 180 -27.64 42.08 -4.39
CA SER A 180 -27.33 42.76 -3.10
C SER A 180 -27.39 41.88 -1.84
N ALA A 181 -26.33 42.00 -1.03
CA ALA A 181 -26.18 41.81 0.42
C ALA A 181 -25.40 40.58 0.96
N THR A 182 -24.15 40.89 1.32
CA THR A 182 -23.39 40.58 2.55
C THR A 182 -23.99 39.67 3.63
N ALA A 183 -23.16 38.76 4.16
CA ALA A 183 -23.06 38.49 5.60
C ALA A 183 -21.73 37.83 5.98
N THR A 184 -20.92 38.58 6.72
CA THR A 184 -19.70 38.18 7.41
C THR A 184 -20.06 37.42 8.68
N THR A 185 -19.36 36.33 9.01
CA THR A 185 -19.09 35.99 10.42
C THR A 185 -17.73 35.30 10.54
N ALA A 186 -16.88 35.91 11.36
CA ALA A 186 -15.63 35.36 11.82
C ALA A 186 -15.87 34.39 12.99
N THR A 187 -15.06 33.35 13.11
CA THR A 187 -14.98 32.56 14.34
C THR A 187 -13.52 32.18 14.61
N THR A 188 -13.06 32.65 15.77
CA THR A 188 -11.77 32.43 16.42
C THR A 188 -11.41 30.95 16.49
N ALA A 189 -10.19 30.61 16.03
CA ALA A 189 -9.66 29.25 16.08
C ALA A 189 -8.55 29.13 17.14
N THR A 190 -8.88 28.44 18.22
CA THR A 190 -7.92 27.75 19.09
C THR A 190 -7.25 26.64 18.27
N ASN A 191 -5.92 26.54 18.30
CA ASN A 191 -5.15 25.55 17.53
C ASN A 191 -5.34 24.13 18.08
N ILE A 192 -6.43 23.50 17.65
CA ILE A 192 -6.65 22.05 17.63
C ILE A 192 -6.65 21.63 16.15
N CYS A 193 -6.00 20.51 15.83
CA CYS A 193 -6.04 19.95 14.47
C CYS A 193 -7.46 19.46 14.19
N LYS A 194 -8.28 20.33 13.57
CA LYS A 194 -9.71 20.16 13.24
C LYS A 194 -10.03 18.97 12.32
N ASP A 195 -9.05 18.16 11.97
CA ASP A 195 -9.14 17.15 10.91
C ASP A 195 -9.27 15.72 11.45
N CYS A 196 -9.25 15.54 12.77
CA CYS A 196 -9.35 14.24 13.45
C CYS A 196 -10.72 13.98 14.11
N GLU A 197 -11.75 14.78 13.82
CA GLU A 197 -13.11 14.68 14.41
C GLU A 197 -14.10 13.94 13.50
#